data_AF-A0A3A9Z5A2-F1
#
_entry.id   AF-A0A3A9Z5A2-F1
#
_cell.length_a   1.000
_cell.length_b   1.000
_cell.length_c   1.000
_cell.angle_alpha   90.00
_cell.angle_beta   90.00
_cell.angle_gamma   90.00
#
_symmetry.space_group_name_H-M   'P 1'
#
loop_
_entity.id
_entity.type
_entity.pdbx_description
1 polymer ?
#
loop_
_entity_poly.entity_id
_entity_poly.type
_entity_poly.pdbx_seq_one_letter_code
_entity_poly.pdbx_strand_id
1 'polypeptide(L)'
;MGSAGVRPRAPHAPTAMATDNPASTTVVRRTPAPLVDPAPLWNPAGDRSSLSVQAEDRQSVAMLRLELGSADLCQVRFADRLHPVGMTMMASQALRDSTGSVLVPSLAERAASARAGGEARAATATLRHLLPARGRLPDFLTPFGGSESVTAGLEAIRATASWRIRAEVTAAYADVAATPLRRRFAAADPEALDLFGQAVDTWFGTVLKPHWSELTSAHRQQVTGAAQRLALGGLAGLFAGLHPAIRWRPPVLEVRTWWSGELTGTGHGLLLLPTPLAGPLPRVLVEPGHPVLLVYPVPMPHHGAAPTAGALGRLLGVTRAGVLRRLAESGELSTTALADAAGVSLSSASEHATALRAAGLITSDRRGGAVGHRLTPLGAHLLGQVPATAVDAPSPAGPRPAHLP
;
A
#
# COMPACT_ATOMS: atom_id res chain seq x y z
N MET A 1 21.07 -35.33 -96.73
CA MET A 1 21.84 -36.35 -95.98
C MET A 1 21.63 -36.03 -94.50
N GLY A 2 20.67 -36.64 -93.80
CA GLY A 2 20.84 -37.85 -92.96
C GLY A 2 21.78 -37.57 -91.78
N SER A 3 21.51 -37.75 -90.49
CA SER A 3 20.44 -38.42 -89.73
C SER A 3 20.51 -37.94 -88.26
N ALA A 4 19.38 -37.73 -87.58
CA ALA A 4 18.87 -38.43 -86.37
C ALA A 4 19.70 -38.37 -85.05
N GLY A 5 19.01 -38.00 -83.95
CA GLY A 5 19.49 -38.08 -82.55
C GLY A 5 18.75 -37.12 -81.59
N VAL A 6 17.43 -37.27 -81.41
CA VAL A 6 16.73 -37.71 -80.17
C VAL A 6 16.71 -36.69 -78.99
N ARG A 7 15.47 -36.45 -78.50
CA ARG A 7 14.93 -35.45 -77.54
C ARG A 7 14.71 -36.09 -76.14
N PRO A 8 14.32 -35.39 -75.03
CA PRO A 8 13.14 -34.48 -74.90
C PRO A 8 13.30 -33.22 -73.99
N ARG A 9 12.69 -32.05 -74.27
CA ARG A 9 11.28 -31.58 -74.07
C ARG A 9 10.78 -31.76 -72.60
N ALA A 10 10.82 -30.72 -71.76
CA ALA A 10 9.82 -29.64 -71.49
C ALA A 10 8.53 -30.14 -70.78
N PRO A 11 7.90 -29.39 -69.83
CA PRO A 11 7.08 -28.18 -70.13
C PRO A 11 7.13 -27.07 -69.03
N HIS A 12 7.11 -25.76 -69.37
CA HIS A 12 5.99 -24.83 -69.65
C HIS A 12 4.97 -24.53 -68.51
N ALA A 13 5.14 -23.31 -67.93
CA ALA A 13 4.15 -22.27 -67.54
C ALA A 13 3.12 -22.58 -66.40
N PRO A 14 2.36 -21.61 -65.81
CA PRO A 14 2.24 -20.16 -66.12
C PRO A 14 2.13 -19.15 -64.92
N THR A 15 2.40 -17.87 -65.24
CA THR A 15 1.69 -16.60 -64.89
C THR A 15 1.25 -16.25 -63.44
N ALA A 16 1.75 -15.13 -62.88
CA ALA A 16 1.00 -13.86 -62.70
C ALA A 16 1.61 -12.87 -61.66
N MET A 17 1.80 -11.63 -62.12
CA MET A 17 1.55 -10.33 -61.47
C MET A 17 2.33 -9.82 -60.23
N ALA A 18 2.84 -8.60 -60.47
CA ALA A 18 2.79 -7.39 -59.63
C ALA A 18 3.95 -7.08 -58.67
N THR A 19 4.74 -6.08 -59.11
CA THR A 19 5.30 -4.94 -58.35
C THR A 19 6.04 -5.20 -57.05
N ASP A 20 7.36 -5.01 -57.07
CA ASP A 20 8.08 -4.34 -55.97
C ASP A 20 9.40 -3.72 -56.46
N ASN A 21 9.60 -2.45 -56.13
CA ASN A 21 10.78 -1.64 -56.42
C ASN A 21 11.52 -1.37 -55.10
N PRO A 22 12.80 -1.78 -54.92
CA PRO A 22 13.48 -1.65 -53.64
C PRO A 22 14.20 -0.30 -53.50
N ALA A 23 13.75 0.54 -52.56
CA ALA A 23 14.44 1.75 -52.14
C ALA A 23 15.28 1.51 -50.87
N SER A 24 16.61 1.47 -51.07
CA SER A 24 17.69 1.98 -50.22
C SER A 24 17.58 1.92 -48.69
N THR A 25 18.19 0.89 -48.09
CA THR A 25 18.59 0.86 -46.68
C THR A 25 19.90 1.62 -46.48
N THR A 26 19.86 2.81 -45.87
CA THR A 26 21.07 3.52 -45.41
C THR A 26 21.42 3.05 -44.00
N VAL A 27 22.49 2.24 -43.88
CA VAL A 27 23.06 1.84 -42.59
C VAL A 27 23.97 2.96 -42.09
N VAL A 28 23.48 3.76 -41.13
CA VAL A 28 24.31 4.71 -40.39
C VAL A 28 25.11 3.94 -39.34
N ARG A 29 26.37 3.61 -39.65
CA ARG A 29 27.34 3.15 -38.63
C ARG A 29 27.67 4.33 -37.71
N ARG A 30 27.15 4.32 -36.48
CA ARG A 30 27.60 5.22 -35.41
C ARG A 30 28.88 4.66 -34.78
N THR A 31 29.96 5.43 -34.87
CA THR A 31 31.20 5.24 -34.11
C THR A 31 30.91 5.37 -32.61
N PRO A 32 31.45 4.50 -31.72
CA PRO A 32 31.22 4.63 -30.29
C PRO A 32 31.94 5.88 -29.75
N ALA A 33 31.19 6.76 -29.09
CA ALA A 33 31.75 7.84 -28.29
C ALA A 33 32.51 7.27 -27.08
N PRO A 34 33.60 7.89 -26.60
CA PRO A 34 34.32 7.40 -25.43
C PRO A 34 33.41 7.42 -24.19
N LEU A 35 33.55 6.40 -23.34
CA LEU A 35 32.94 6.39 -22.00
C LEU A 35 33.46 7.61 -21.23
N VAL A 36 32.59 8.61 -21.09
CA VAL A 36 32.75 9.66 -20.08
C VAL A 36 32.02 9.16 -18.85
N ASP A 37 32.76 8.96 -17.75
CA ASP A 37 32.17 8.64 -16.45
C ASP A 37 31.07 9.66 -16.12
N PRO A 38 29.84 9.23 -15.76
CA PRO A 38 28.83 10.16 -15.31
C PRO A 38 29.28 10.74 -13.97
N ALA A 39 29.71 12.00 -13.98
CA ALA A 39 29.90 12.78 -12.77
C ALA A 39 28.61 12.73 -11.92
N PRO A 40 28.71 12.65 -10.58
CA PRO A 40 27.53 12.57 -9.72
C PRO A 40 26.64 13.79 -9.94
N LEU A 41 25.37 13.56 -10.30
CA LEU A 41 24.31 14.57 -10.45
C LEU A 41 23.92 15.26 -9.12
N TRP A 42 24.73 15.10 -8.08
CA TRP A 42 24.53 15.71 -6.77
C TRP A 42 25.83 16.34 -6.30
N ASN A 43 25.97 17.64 -6.58
CA ASN A 43 26.95 18.51 -5.95
C ASN A 43 26.23 19.30 -4.84
N PRO A 44 26.45 19.00 -3.55
CA PRO A 44 25.80 19.74 -2.46
C PRO A 44 26.34 21.18 -2.29
N ALA A 45 27.29 21.61 -3.14
CA ALA A 45 27.85 22.96 -3.16
C ALA A 45 27.70 23.69 -4.52
N GLY A 46 26.97 23.11 -5.50
CA GLY A 46 26.84 23.66 -6.85
C GLY A 46 25.44 24.18 -7.15
N ASP A 47 25.35 25.50 -7.31
CA ASP A 47 24.23 26.28 -7.84
C ASP A 47 23.00 26.46 -6.93
N ARG A 48 23.07 27.48 -6.08
CA ARG A 48 21.97 28.01 -5.25
C ARG A 48 20.93 28.81 -6.05
N SER A 49 20.74 28.51 -7.33
CA SER A 49 20.05 29.39 -8.29
C SER A 49 18.94 28.69 -9.08
N SER A 50 18.04 27.95 -8.43
CA SER A 50 16.68 27.70 -8.96
C SER A 50 15.73 26.90 -8.06
N LEU A 51 16.19 26.34 -6.93
CA LEU A 51 15.29 25.85 -5.87
C LEU A 51 15.07 26.96 -4.84
N SER A 52 14.29 27.98 -5.20
CA SER A 52 13.78 28.94 -4.23
C SER A 52 12.65 28.29 -3.44
N VAL A 53 13.01 27.57 -2.36
CA VAL A 53 12.08 27.30 -1.26
C VAL A 53 11.84 28.64 -0.58
N GLN A 54 10.89 29.41 -1.11
CA GLN A 54 10.46 30.64 -0.44
C GLN A 54 9.76 30.24 0.86
N ALA A 55 10.37 30.61 1.98
CA ALA A 55 9.78 30.52 3.30
C ALA A 55 8.69 31.60 3.43
N GLU A 56 7.63 31.47 2.65
CA GLU A 56 6.38 32.18 2.89
C GLU A 56 5.61 31.47 4.02
N ASP A 57 4.88 32.27 4.77
CA ASP A 57 4.21 31.97 6.02
C ASP A 57 3.83 30.48 6.19
N ARG A 58 4.56 29.78 7.07
CA ARG A 58 4.65 28.30 7.23
C ARG A 58 3.35 27.61 7.69
N GLN A 59 2.24 28.34 7.64
CA GLN A 59 0.90 27.92 8.00
C GLN A 59 -0.10 28.07 6.85
N SER A 60 0.34 28.59 5.70
CA SER A 60 -0.49 28.61 4.51
C SER A 60 -0.47 27.24 3.84
N VAL A 61 -1.66 26.69 3.66
CA VAL A 61 -1.91 25.61 2.73
C VAL A 61 -1.28 25.98 1.39
N ALA A 62 -0.33 25.18 0.93
CA ALA A 62 0.52 25.52 -0.21
C ALA A 62 0.29 24.55 -1.38
N MET A 63 0.57 25.01 -2.60
CA MET A 63 0.41 24.20 -3.82
C MET A 63 1.75 23.62 -4.27
N LEU A 64 1.83 22.30 -4.39
CA LEU A 64 2.92 21.59 -5.04
C LEU A 64 2.48 21.21 -6.47
N ARG A 65 3.35 21.46 -7.45
CA ARG A 65 3.12 21.08 -8.85
C ARG A 65 4.12 19.99 -9.22
N LEU A 66 3.62 18.79 -9.55
CA LEU A 66 4.44 17.66 -9.96
C LEU A 66 4.25 17.40 -11.46
N GLU A 67 5.24 17.73 -12.27
CA GLU A 67 5.24 17.42 -13.71
C GLU A 67 5.64 15.98 -13.94
N LEU A 68 4.71 15.14 -14.42
CA LEU A 68 4.91 13.70 -14.57
C LEU A 68 5.27 13.34 -16.02
N GLY A 69 6.40 12.65 -16.19
CA GLY A 69 6.80 12.10 -17.49
C GLY A 69 6.03 10.83 -17.85
N SER A 70 6.20 10.36 -19.09
CA SER A 70 5.59 9.10 -19.55
C SER A 70 6.02 7.89 -18.69
N ALA A 71 7.30 7.84 -18.30
CA ALA A 71 7.82 6.79 -17.43
C ALA A 71 7.12 6.78 -16.05
N ASP A 72 6.79 7.95 -15.51
CA ASP A 72 6.07 8.05 -14.25
C ASP A 72 4.62 7.59 -14.39
N LEU A 73 3.94 8.05 -15.45
CA LEU A 73 2.54 7.75 -15.72
C LEU A 73 2.28 6.28 -16.09
N CYS A 74 3.25 5.62 -16.72
CA CYS A 74 3.19 4.18 -17.02
C CYS A 74 3.37 3.29 -15.78
N GLN A 75 3.88 3.85 -14.68
CA GLN A 75 4.21 3.13 -13.44
C GLN A 75 3.43 3.71 -12.24
N VAL A 76 2.18 4.12 -12.46
CA VAL A 76 1.27 4.52 -11.37
C VAL A 76 0.76 3.27 -10.66
N ARG A 77 1.13 3.11 -9.39
CA ARG A 77 0.80 1.93 -8.57
C ARG A 77 0.39 2.34 -7.17
N PHE A 78 -0.35 1.48 -6.50
CA PHE A 78 -0.61 1.60 -5.07
C PHE A 78 0.46 0.84 -4.28
N ALA A 79 0.77 1.31 -3.07
CA ALA A 79 1.51 0.49 -2.12
C ALA A 79 0.76 -0.83 -1.90
N ASP A 80 1.46 -1.94 -1.90
CA ASP A 80 0.87 -3.27 -1.71
C ASP A 80 0.38 -3.46 -0.26
N ARG A 81 1.06 -2.81 0.68
CA ARG A 81 0.76 -2.82 2.11
C ARG A 81 1.09 -1.49 2.77
N LEU A 82 0.55 -1.31 3.97
CA LEU A 82 0.92 -0.21 4.84
C LEU A 82 2.28 -0.49 5.50
N HIS A 83 3.18 0.47 5.46
CA HIS A 83 4.50 0.34 6.11
C HIS A 83 4.38 0.57 7.64
N PRO A 84 4.71 -0.41 8.51
CA PRO A 84 4.49 -0.31 9.97
C PRO A 84 5.20 0.90 10.62
N VAL A 85 6.46 1.14 10.28
CA VAL A 85 7.23 2.28 10.79
C VAL A 85 6.69 3.62 10.26
N GLY A 86 6.51 3.75 8.94
CA GLY A 86 5.92 4.96 8.35
C GLY A 86 4.53 5.31 8.90
N MET A 87 3.67 4.30 9.10
CA MET A 87 2.35 4.50 9.75
C MET A 87 2.50 4.93 11.20
N THR A 88 3.48 4.39 11.94
CA THR A 88 3.79 4.82 13.30
C THR A 88 4.21 6.29 13.35
N MET A 89 5.05 6.74 12.43
CA MET A 89 5.47 8.14 12.35
C MET A 89 4.30 9.07 12.07
N MET A 90 3.49 8.73 11.07
CA MET A 90 2.32 9.51 10.68
C MET A 90 1.25 9.55 11.78
N ALA A 91 0.93 8.41 12.39
CA ALA A 91 -0.01 8.33 13.51
C ALA A 91 0.49 9.12 14.73
N SER A 92 1.77 8.96 15.11
CA SER A 92 2.37 9.69 16.22
C SER A 92 2.34 11.20 16.02
N GLN A 93 2.49 11.67 14.77
CA GLN A 93 2.36 13.09 14.43
C GLN A 93 0.89 13.54 14.42
N ALA A 94 -0.02 12.78 13.81
CA ALA A 94 -1.46 13.10 13.74
C ALA A 94 -2.10 13.23 15.13
N LEU A 95 -1.69 12.39 16.08
CA LEU A 95 -2.18 12.38 17.46
C LEU A 95 -1.59 13.49 18.36
N ARG A 96 -0.75 14.38 17.82
CA ARG A 96 -0.32 15.61 18.51
C ARG A 96 -1.25 16.77 18.26
N ASP A 97 -2.06 16.67 17.21
CA ASP A 97 -2.97 17.74 16.78
C ASP A 97 -4.43 17.36 17.12
N SER A 98 -5.22 18.32 17.57
CA SER A 98 -6.63 18.08 17.91
C SER A 98 -7.43 17.72 16.66
N THR A 99 -7.18 18.39 15.53
CA THR A 99 -7.79 18.08 14.23
C THR A 99 -7.44 16.67 13.76
N GLY A 100 -6.18 16.26 13.88
CA GLY A 100 -5.75 14.89 13.55
C GLY A 100 -6.42 13.85 14.45
N SER A 101 -6.54 14.12 15.74
CA SER A 101 -7.19 13.21 16.71
C SER A 101 -8.68 13.02 16.42
N VAL A 102 -9.38 14.05 15.94
CA VAL A 102 -10.80 13.95 15.53
C VAL A 102 -10.98 13.06 14.29
N LEU A 103 -9.99 12.98 13.40
CA LEU A 103 -10.05 12.12 12.22
C LEU A 103 -9.82 10.63 12.54
N VAL A 104 -9.19 10.32 13.68
CA VAL A 104 -8.90 8.96 14.15
C VAL A 104 -9.24 8.77 15.64
N PRO A 105 -10.53 8.91 16.02
CA PRO A 105 -10.92 9.02 17.43
C PRO A 105 -10.62 7.77 18.25
N SER A 106 -10.89 6.57 17.72
CA SER A 106 -10.60 5.30 18.40
C SER A 106 -9.10 5.11 18.66
N LEU A 107 -8.27 5.49 17.70
CA LEU A 107 -6.81 5.47 17.85
C LEU A 107 -6.35 6.50 18.88
N ALA A 108 -6.98 7.68 18.92
CA ALA A 108 -6.67 8.73 19.89
C ALA A 108 -7.01 8.30 21.32
N GLU A 109 -8.17 7.68 21.53
CA GLU A 109 -8.57 7.07 22.80
C GLU A 109 -7.56 6.00 23.21
N ARG A 110 -7.22 5.07 22.31
CA ARG A 110 -6.24 4.02 22.58
C ARG A 110 -4.88 4.59 22.95
N ALA A 111 -4.41 5.61 22.23
CA ALA A 111 -3.14 6.27 22.53
C ALA A 111 -3.18 6.99 23.90
N ALA A 112 -4.33 7.54 24.29
CA ALA A 112 -4.51 8.12 25.62
C ALA A 112 -4.48 7.04 26.71
N SER A 113 -5.20 5.93 26.53
CA SER A 113 -5.20 4.80 27.46
C SER A 113 -3.82 4.15 27.59
N ALA A 114 -3.09 3.97 26.48
CA ALA A 114 -1.76 3.37 26.48
C ALA A 114 -0.75 4.21 27.30
N ARG A 115 -0.90 5.54 27.33
CA ARG A 115 -0.05 6.43 28.15
C ARG A 115 -0.23 6.25 29.66
N ALA A 116 -1.26 5.54 30.11
CA ALA A 116 -1.37 5.13 31.51
C ALA A 116 -0.35 4.03 31.88
N GLY A 117 0.15 3.27 30.90
CA GLY A 117 1.23 2.30 31.08
C GLY A 117 2.63 2.94 30.98
N GLY A 118 3.57 2.48 31.81
CA GLY A 118 4.93 3.06 31.90
C GLY A 118 5.72 3.01 30.59
N GLU A 119 5.75 1.85 29.92
CA GLU A 119 6.53 1.64 28.68
C GLU A 119 5.98 2.46 27.50
N ALA A 120 4.67 2.41 27.25
CA ALA A 120 4.04 3.16 26.17
C ALA A 120 4.09 4.69 26.40
N ARG A 121 4.08 5.13 27.67
CA ARG A 121 4.35 6.53 28.03
C ARG A 121 5.77 6.93 27.66
N ALA A 122 6.77 6.13 28.02
CA ALA A 122 8.17 6.40 27.68
C ALA A 122 8.40 6.41 26.16
N ALA A 123 7.88 5.41 25.45
CA ALA A 123 7.93 5.35 23.98
C ALA A 123 7.28 6.58 23.34
N THR A 124 6.10 6.98 23.83
CA THR A 124 5.45 8.21 23.37
C THR A 124 6.29 9.45 23.63
N ALA A 125 6.93 9.56 24.80
CA ALA A 125 7.79 10.70 25.13
C ALA A 125 9.03 10.75 24.23
N THR A 126 9.64 9.61 23.91
CA THR A 126 10.77 9.51 22.98
C THR A 126 10.37 9.93 21.57
N LEU A 127 9.27 9.40 21.02
CA LEU A 127 8.77 9.81 19.69
C LEU A 127 8.37 11.29 19.69
N ARG A 128 7.60 11.72 20.71
CA ARG A 128 7.54 13.07 21.32
C ARG A 128 8.69 13.98 20.94
N HIS A 129 9.80 13.63 21.55
CA HIS A 129 11.02 14.40 21.58
C HIS A 129 11.74 14.39 20.25
N LEU A 130 11.83 13.22 19.61
CA LEU A 130 12.62 13.03 18.41
C LEU A 130 11.92 13.53 17.15
N LEU A 131 10.60 13.38 17.02
CA LEU A 131 9.88 13.74 15.79
C LEU A 131 9.36 15.17 15.81
N PRO A 132 9.31 15.86 14.65
CA PRO A 132 8.66 17.16 14.53
C PRO A 132 7.15 17.05 14.83
N ALA A 133 6.62 18.03 15.56
CA ALA A 133 5.21 18.02 15.97
C ALA A 133 4.23 18.19 14.80
N ARG A 134 4.65 18.91 13.76
CA ARG A 134 3.90 19.18 12.53
C ARG A 134 4.88 19.26 11.36
N GLY A 135 4.37 19.21 10.13
CA GLY A 135 5.16 19.39 8.91
C GLY A 135 5.85 18.12 8.42
N ARG A 136 6.87 18.32 7.57
CA ARG A 136 7.60 17.24 6.90
C ARG A 136 8.36 16.40 7.93
N LEU A 137 8.17 15.08 7.86
CA LEU A 137 9.04 14.12 8.53
C LEU A 137 10.30 13.94 7.66
N PRO A 138 11.49 13.79 8.26
CA PRO A 138 12.64 13.28 7.52
C PRO A 138 12.27 12.01 6.75
N ASP A 139 12.65 11.96 5.48
CA ASP A 139 12.22 10.93 4.54
C ASP A 139 12.76 9.55 4.95
N PHE A 140 13.95 9.50 5.55
CA PHE A 140 14.53 8.27 6.08
C PHE A 140 13.67 7.61 7.17
N LEU A 141 12.77 8.35 7.85
CA LEU A 141 11.83 7.80 8.83
C LEU A 141 10.57 7.17 8.20
N THR A 142 10.44 7.30 6.88
CA THR A 142 9.37 6.71 6.08
C THR A 142 9.98 5.92 4.91
N PRO A 143 10.73 4.83 5.20
CA PRO A 143 11.47 4.12 4.17
C PRO A 143 10.55 3.41 3.17
N PHE A 144 11.04 3.23 1.94
CA PHE A 144 10.36 2.44 0.91
C PHE A 144 10.48 0.92 1.17
N GLY A 145 11.61 0.48 1.73
CA GLY A 145 11.87 -0.93 2.07
C GLY A 145 11.47 -1.27 3.52
N GLY A 146 11.28 -2.56 3.81
CA GLY A 146 10.96 -3.04 5.16
C GLY A 146 9.48 -2.96 5.53
N SER A 147 8.59 -2.94 4.55
CA SER A 147 7.14 -2.82 4.76
C SER A 147 6.50 -4.09 5.35
N GLU A 148 7.21 -5.21 5.38
CA GLU A 148 6.77 -6.51 5.88
C GLU A 148 6.66 -6.58 7.40
N SER A 149 7.42 -5.79 8.14
CA SER A 149 7.41 -5.80 9.61
C SER A 149 8.00 -4.51 10.21
N VAL A 150 7.76 -4.27 11.50
CA VAL A 150 8.42 -3.18 12.23
C VAL A 150 9.94 -3.36 12.21
N THR A 151 10.41 -4.58 12.47
CA THR A 151 11.84 -4.92 12.49
C THR A 151 12.52 -4.59 11.16
N ALA A 152 11.98 -5.08 10.05
CA ALA A 152 12.55 -4.82 8.72
C ALA A 152 12.53 -3.32 8.37
N GLY A 153 11.46 -2.61 8.73
CA GLY A 153 11.40 -1.16 8.58
C GLY A 153 12.48 -0.43 9.38
N LEU A 154 12.74 -0.86 10.62
CA LEU A 154 13.80 -0.29 11.45
C LEU A 154 15.19 -0.65 10.93
N GLU A 155 15.38 -1.83 10.33
CA GLU A 155 16.61 -2.20 9.62
C GLU A 155 16.85 -1.31 8.41
N ALA A 156 15.82 -0.99 7.63
CA ALA A 156 15.92 -0.04 6.51
C ALA A 156 16.33 1.37 6.99
N ILE A 157 15.81 1.82 8.14
CA ILE A 157 16.25 3.08 8.77
C ILE A 157 17.74 3.00 9.14
N ARG A 158 18.18 1.91 9.78
CA ARG A 158 19.59 1.72 10.19
C ARG A 158 20.54 1.63 9.00
N ALA A 159 20.09 1.09 7.87
CA ALA A 159 20.86 1.01 6.64
C ALA A 159 21.01 2.37 5.94
N THR A 160 20.29 3.40 6.37
CA THR A 160 20.41 4.74 5.79
C THR A 160 21.80 5.32 6.08
N ALA A 161 22.49 5.76 5.02
CA ALA A 161 23.82 6.36 5.16
C ALA A 161 23.80 7.58 6.11
N SER A 162 24.75 7.63 7.06
CA SER A 162 24.77 8.65 8.12
C SER A 162 24.80 10.09 7.60
N TRP A 163 25.39 10.33 6.42
CA TRP A 163 25.41 11.66 5.80
C TRP A 163 24.00 12.12 5.41
N ARG A 164 23.15 11.19 4.96
CA ARG A 164 21.76 11.45 4.56
C ARG A 164 20.91 11.73 5.79
N ILE A 165 21.04 10.93 6.85
CA ILE A 165 20.38 11.19 8.14
C ILE A 165 20.73 12.60 8.64
N ARG A 166 22.02 12.97 8.65
CA ARG A 166 22.47 14.32 9.05
C ARG A 166 21.82 15.42 8.22
N ALA A 167 21.81 15.28 6.89
CA ALA A 167 21.25 16.27 5.99
C ALA A 167 19.74 16.44 6.20
N GLU A 168 18.99 15.34 6.26
CA GLU A 168 17.53 15.37 6.40
C GLU A 168 17.08 15.83 7.78
N VAL A 169 17.74 15.39 8.86
CA VAL A 169 17.44 15.86 10.22
C VAL A 169 17.75 17.35 10.35
N THR A 170 18.88 17.83 9.80
CA THR A 170 19.21 19.26 9.82
C THR A 170 18.15 20.10 9.09
N ALA A 171 17.70 19.65 7.92
CA ALA A 171 16.66 20.33 7.16
C ALA A 171 15.31 20.32 7.87
N ALA A 172 14.90 19.17 8.44
CA ALA A 172 13.61 19.04 9.10
C ALA A 172 13.57 19.75 10.47
N TYR A 173 14.72 19.85 11.17
CA TYR A 173 14.78 20.29 12.57
C TYR A 173 15.40 21.68 12.70
N ALA A 174 15.52 22.43 11.60
CA ALA A 174 16.13 23.76 11.57
C ALA A 174 15.55 24.72 12.64
N ASP A 175 14.25 24.62 12.91
CA ASP A 175 13.53 25.45 13.89
C ASP A 175 13.22 24.74 15.21
N VAL A 176 13.79 23.56 15.43
CA VAL A 176 13.54 22.73 16.61
C VAL A 176 14.70 22.88 17.59
N ALA A 177 14.40 23.20 18.85
CA ALA A 177 15.41 23.36 19.89
C ALA A 177 16.36 22.14 19.97
N ALA A 178 17.67 22.39 19.87
CA ALA A 178 18.66 21.34 19.99
C ALA A 178 18.68 20.76 21.42
N THR A 179 18.73 19.44 21.53
CA THR A 179 18.89 18.72 22.80
C THR A 179 20.00 17.69 22.64
N PRO A 180 20.63 17.19 23.73
CA PRO A 180 21.66 16.15 23.62
C PRO A 180 21.17 14.95 22.80
N LEU A 181 19.94 14.48 23.06
CA LEU A 181 19.35 13.36 22.34
C LEU A 181 19.09 13.68 20.85
N ARG A 182 18.57 14.86 20.51
CA ARG A 182 18.38 15.26 19.10
C ARG A 182 19.69 15.39 18.35
N ARG A 183 20.76 15.88 19.00
CA ARG A 183 22.10 15.97 18.40
C ARG A 183 22.69 14.60 18.09
N ARG A 184 22.57 13.65 19.03
CA ARG A 184 22.98 12.25 18.82
C ARG A 184 22.19 11.61 17.68
N PHE A 185 20.87 11.79 17.67
CA PHE A 185 20.00 11.29 16.61
C PHE A 185 20.36 11.89 15.23
N ALA A 186 20.57 13.21 15.16
CA ALA A 186 21.02 13.88 13.95
C ALA A 186 22.38 13.37 13.47
N ALA A 187 23.29 13.02 14.38
CA ALA A 187 24.59 12.44 14.08
C ALA A 187 24.55 10.96 13.64
N ALA A 188 23.36 10.34 13.56
CA ALA A 188 23.17 8.91 13.33
C ALA A 188 23.88 8.03 14.37
N ASP A 189 23.89 8.48 15.63
CA ASP A 189 24.44 7.72 16.77
C ASP A 189 23.67 6.39 16.96
N PRO A 190 24.36 5.23 16.99
CA PRO A 190 23.71 3.91 17.07
C PRO A 190 22.77 3.76 18.27
N GLU A 191 23.18 4.19 19.46
CA GLU A 191 22.37 4.11 20.68
C GLU A 191 21.12 5.00 20.60
N ALA A 192 21.21 6.18 19.97
CA ALA A 192 20.05 7.03 19.74
C ALA A 192 19.06 6.41 18.72
N LEU A 193 19.58 5.73 17.69
CA LEU A 193 18.78 4.97 16.73
C LEU A 193 18.15 3.72 17.38
N ASP A 194 18.85 3.05 18.30
CA ASP A 194 18.32 1.94 19.10
C ASP A 194 17.16 2.39 19.99
N LEU A 195 17.35 3.49 20.73
CA LEU A 195 16.31 4.10 21.56
C LEU A 195 15.08 4.48 20.72
N PHE A 196 15.30 5.06 19.54
CA PHE A 196 14.23 5.36 18.61
C PHE A 196 13.50 4.09 18.14
N GLY A 197 14.25 3.06 17.73
CA GLY A 197 13.68 1.80 17.25
C GLY A 197 12.85 1.09 18.32
N GLN A 198 13.34 1.03 19.55
CA GLN A 198 12.59 0.49 20.70
C GLN A 198 11.28 1.27 20.92
N ALA A 199 11.35 2.61 20.88
CA ALA A 199 10.16 3.44 21.02
C ALA A 199 9.15 3.21 19.89
N VAL A 200 9.60 3.01 18.65
CA VAL A 200 8.72 2.66 17.52
C VAL A 200 8.05 1.31 17.73
N ASP A 201 8.80 0.28 18.11
CA ASP A 201 8.27 -1.07 18.30
C ASP A 201 7.24 -1.13 19.45
N THR A 202 7.59 -0.58 20.61
CA THR A 202 6.67 -0.48 21.75
C THR A 202 5.41 0.32 21.39
N TRP A 203 5.56 1.45 20.71
CA TRP A 203 4.42 2.30 20.35
C TRP A 203 3.51 1.61 19.31
N PHE A 204 4.10 1.00 18.28
CA PHE A 204 3.37 0.22 17.29
C PHE A 204 2.59 -0.91 17.96
N GLY A 205 3.26 -1.73 18.78
CA GLY A 205 2.64 -2.89 19.43
C GLY A 205 1.48 -2.53 20.37
N THR A 206 1.56 -1.38 21.05
CA THR A 206 0.59 -0.97 22.06
C THR A 206 -0.56 -0.14 21.49
N VAL A 207 -0.26 0.77 20.56
CA VAL A 207 -1.21 1.76 20.03
C VAL A 207 -1.75 1.37 18.66
N LEU A 208 -0.89 0.99 17.72
CA LEU A 208 -1.28 0.84 16.31
C LEU A 208 -1.71 -0.58 15.94
N LYS A 209 -1.02 -1.59 16.47
CA LYS A 209 -1.27 -3.02 16.21
C LYS A 209 -2.74 -3.43 16.45
N PRO A 210 -3.45 -2.95 17.50
CA PRO A 210 -4.87 -3.25 17.68
C PRO A 210 -5.78 -2.77 16.53
N HIS A 211 -5.40 -1.70 15.83
CA HIS A 211 -6.16 -1.13 14.70
C HIS A 211 -5.60 -1.55 13.33
N TRP A 212 -4.57 -2.41 13.29
CA TRP A 212 -3.83 -2.68 12.06
C TRP A 212 -4.68 -3.36 10.98
N SER A 213 -5.57 -4.27 11.38
CA SER A 213 -6.53 -4.92 10.47
C SER A 213 -7.50 -3.92 9.84
N GLU A 214 -7.99 -2.97 10.63
CA GLU A 214 -8.90 -1.90 10.18
C GLU A 214 -8.20 -0.98 9.17
N LEU A 215 -6.99 -0.53 9.49
CA LEU A 215 -6.18 0.30 8.59
C LEU A 215 -5.88 -0.42 7.28
N THR A 216 -5.51 -1.70 7.35
CA THR A 216 -5.21 -2.51 6.16
C THR A 216 -6.47 -2.72 5.30
N SER A 217 -7.62 -2.96 5.94
CA SER A 217 -8.91 -3.08 5.25
C SER A 217 -9.31 -1.77 4.55
N ALA A 218 -9.20 -0.65 5.26
CA ALA A 218 -9.45 0.69 4.72
C ALA A 218 -8.59 0.95 3.47
N HIS A 219 -7.29 0.67 3.57
CA HIS A 219 -6.36 0.82 2.47
C HIS A 219 -6.78 -0.01 1.25
N ARG A 220 -7.05 -1.31 1.44
CA ARG A 220 -7.49 -2.20 0.36
C ARG A 220 -8.79 -1.74 -0.30
N GLN A 221 -9.77 -1.29 0.49
CA GLN A 221 -11.03 -0.77 -0.04
C GLN A 221 -10.80 0.44 -0.96
N GLN A 222 -9.90 1.34 -0.55
CA GLN A 222 -9.54 2.52 -1.35
C GLN A 222 -8.82 2.13 -2.65
N VAL A 223 -7.91 1.16 -2.59
CA VAL A 223 -7.23 0.60 -3.77
C VAL A 223 -8.23 -0.02 -4.75
N THR A 224 -9.18 -0.82 -4.27
CA THR A 224 -10.22 -1.43 -5.13
C THR A 224 -11.06 -0.36 -5.84
N GLY A 225 -11.53 0.65 -5.12
CA GLY A 225 -12.31 1.73 -5.72
C GLY A 225 -11.49 2.54 -6.74
N ALA A 226 -10.21 2.78 -6.45
CA ALA A 226 -9.31 3.46 -7.37
C ALA A 226 -9.00 2.64 -8.63
N ALA A 227 -8.82 1.32 -8.50
CA ALA A 227 -8.62 0.42 -9.61
C ALA A 227 -9.82 0.40 -10.57
N GLN A 228 -11.05 0.42 -10.03
CA GLN A 228 -12.26 0.55 -10.85
C GLN A 228 -12.31 1.88 -11.61
N ARG A 229 -11.97 2.99 -10.94
CA ARG A 229 -11.91 4.32 -11.59
C ARG A 229 -10.85 4.38 -12.68
N LEU A 230 -9.69 3.76 -12.46
CA LEU A 230 -8.64 3.63 -13.46
C LEU A 230 -9.12 2.81 -14.67
N ALA A 231 -9.78 1.68 -14.45
CA ALA A 231 -10.26 0.82 -15.53
C ALA A 231 -11.33 1.50 -16.41
N LEU A 232 -12.22 2.30 -15.80
CA LEU A 232 -13.32 2.95 -16.51
C LEU A 232 -12.97 4.33 -17.09
N GLY A 233 -12.08 5.07 -16.44
CA GLY A 233 -11.79 6.47 -16.76
C GLY A 233 -10.30 6.78 -17.00
N GLY A 234 -9.44 5.76 -17.06
CA GLY A 234 -7.99 5.92 -17.20
C GLY A 234 -7.38 6.72 -16.04
N LEU A 235 -6.21 7.30 -16.30
CA LEU A 235 -5.49 8.11 -15.30
C LEU A 235 -6.29 9.33 -14.83
N ALA A 236 -7.08 9.95 -15.72
CA ALA A 236 -7.93 11.08 -15.34
C ALA A 236 -8.99 10.66 -14.31
N GLY A 237 -9.67 9.52 -14.52
CA GLY A 237 -10.63 8.97 -13.56
C GLY A 237 -9.98 8.54 -12.24
N LEU A 238 -8.79 7.96 -12.30
CA LEU A 238 -7.99 7.61 -11.12
C LEU A 238 -7.71 8.86 -10.27
N PHE A 239 -7.05 9.87 -10.84
CA PHE A 239 -6.61 11.06 -10.12
C PHE A 239 -7.77 11.92 -9.62
N ALA A 240 -8.83 12.07 -10.41
CA ALA A 240 -10.03 12.80 -10.00
C ALA A 240 -10.69 12.21 -8.75
N GLY A 241 -10.52 10.89 -8.52
CA GLY A 241 -11.11 10.19 -7.38
C GLY A 241 -10.16 9.91 -6.22
N LEU A 242 -8.96 10.51 -6.15
CA LEU A 242 -8.04 10.28 -5.01
C LEU A 242 -8.44 11.10 -3.77
N HIS A 243 -8.38 12.43 -3.87
CA HIS A 243 -8.69 13.34 -2.77
C HIS A 243 -8.90 14.77 -3.31
N PRO A 244 -9.78 15.61 -2.72
CA PRO A 244 -10.04 16.98 -3.21
C PRO A 244 -8.82 17.91 -3.24
N ALA A 245 -7.78 17.57 -2.48
CA ALA A 245 -6.49 18.29 -2.46
C ALA A 245 -5.54 17.88 -3.61
N ILE A 246 -5.91 16.88 -4.41
CA ILE A 246 -5.14 16.39 -5.55
C ILE A 246 -5.93 16.70 -6.81
N ARG A 247 -5.32 17.43 -7.75
CA ARG A 247 -5.95 17.82 -9.02
C ARG A 247 -5.05 17.45 -10.18
N TRP A 248 -5.63 16.76 -11.16
CA TRP A 248 -4.92 16.40 -12.38
C TRP A 248 -5.15 17.47 -13.45
N ARG A 249 -4.05 18.10 -13.89
CA ARG A 249 -4.00 19.03 -15.03
C ARG A 249 -2.90 18.53 -15.98
N PRO A 250 -3.18 17.52 -16.81
CA PRO A 250 -2.15 16.80 -17.55
C PRO A 250 -1.16 17.76 -18.25
N PRO A 251 0.18 17.53 -18.13
CA PRO A 251 0.85 16.41 -17.44
C PRO A 251 1.16 16.67 -15.94
N VAL A 252 0.57 17.71 -15.35
CA VAL A 252 0.88 18.18 -14.00
C VAL A 252 -0.13 17.66 -12.98
N LEU A 253 0.38 17.06 -11.90
CA LEU A 253 -0.39 16.74 -10.71
C LEU A 253 -0.23 17.87 -9.67
N GLU A 254 -1.30 18.64 -9.47
CA GLU A 254 -1.37 19.69 -8.46
C GLU A 254 -1.77 19.06 -7.12
N VAL A 255 -0.92 19.19 -6.11
CA VAL A 255 -1.14 18.62 -4.78
C VAL A 255 -1.07 19.74 -3.74
N ARG A 256 -2.16 19.96 -3.03
CA ARG A 256 -2.23 20.93 -1.94
C ARG A 256 -1.65 20.30 -0.67
N THR A 257 -0.49 20.76 -0.23
CA THR A 257 0.29 20.21 0.90
C THR A 257 0.70 21.28 1.91
N TRP A 258 1.65 20.94 2.78
CA TRP A 258 2.26 21.79 3.80
C TRP A 258 3.40 22.67 3.30
N TRP A 259 3.76 22.53 2.01
CA TRP A 259 4.83 23.26 1.35
C TRP A 259 4.52 23.40 -0.15
N SER A 260 5.10 24.43 -0.78
CA SER A 260 4.99 24.69 -2.22
C SER A 260 6.28 24.35 -2.94
N GLY A 261 6.16 24.07 -4.23
CA GLY A 261 7.30 23.81 -5.10
C GLY A 261 6.86 23.27 -6.45
N GLU A 262 7.78 23.33 -7.41
CA GLU A 262 7.65 22.67 -8.70
C GLU A 262 8.66 21.52 -8.72
N LEU A 263 8.16 20.32 -8.98
CA LEU A 263 8.96 19.10 -9.04
C LEU A 263 8.71 18.42 -10.36
N THR A 264 9.76 17.82 -10.91
CA THR A 264 9.63 16.83 -11.98
C THR A 264 9.49 15.44 -11.37
N GLY A 265 8.79 14.55 -12.07
CA GLY A 265 8.77 13.12 -11.73
C GLY A 265 10.18 12.52 -11.71
N THR A 266 10.31 11.35 -11.08
CA THR A 266 11.60 10.69 -10.89
C THR A 266 11.96 9.76 -12.04
N GLY A 267 11.04 9.52 -12.98
CA GLY A 267 11.14 8.49 -14.01
C GLY A 267 10.93 7.07 -13.48
N HIS A 268 10.65 6.90 -12.18
CA HIS A 268 10.50 5.61 -11.51
C HIS A 268 9.04 5.30 -11.13
N GLY A 269 8.09 6.15 -11.54
CA GLY A 269 6.67 5.93 -11.26
C GLY A 269 6.11 6.80 -10.14
N LEU A 270 4.81 6.62 -9.92
CA LEU A 270 4.07 7.24 -8.83
C LEU A 270 3.51 6.13 -7.93
N LEU A 271 3.89 6.16 -6.65
CA LEU A 271 3.39 5.25 -5.62
C LEU A 271 2.31 5.96 -4.80
N LEU A 272 1.09 5.42 -4.81
CA LEU A 272 -0.08 5.97 -4.13
C LEU A 272 -0.33 5.23 -2.81
N LEU A 273 -0.50 5.98 -1.72
CA LEU A 273 -0.74 5.42 -0.39
C LEU A 273 -1.95 6.11 0.29
N PRO A 274 -3.18 5.58 0.09
CA PRO A 274 -4.33 6.01 0.87
C PRO A 274 -4.19 5.54 2.32
N THR A 275 -4.32 6.46 3.27
CA THR A 275 -4.36 6.12 4.71
C THR A 275 -5.09 7.20 5.53
N PRO A 276 -5.88 6.82 6.55
CA PRO A 276 -6.47 7.79 7.49
C PRO A 276 -5.42 8.51 8.35
N LEU A 277 -4.18 8.00 8.36
CA LEU A 277 -3.07 8.54 9.16
C LEU A 277 -2.32 9.66 8.45
N ALA A 278 -2.64 10.00 7.19
CA ALA A 278 -1.92 11.02 6.42
C ALA A 278 -2.01 12.42 7.08
N GLY A 279 -3.04 12.66 7.88
CA GLY A 279 -3.43 13.98 8.40
C GLY A 279 -4.48 14.64 7.51
N PRO A 280 -4.74 15.96 7.66
CA PRO A 280 -5.75 16.66 6.88
C PRO A 280 -5.32 17.01 5.44
N LEU A 281 -4.03 16.89 5.10
CA LEU A 281 -3.49 17.15 3.76
C LEU A 281 -2.59 16.02 3.27
N PRO A 282 -2.51 15.79 1.95
CA PRO A 282 -1.54 14.89 1.35
C PRO A 282 -0.09 15.21 1.71
N ARG A 283 0.76 14.19 1.58
CA ARG A 283 2.21 14.26 1.74
C ARG A 283 2.85 13.72 0.46
N VAL A 284 3.87 14.43 -0.02
CA VAL A 284 4.65 14.04 -1.18
C VAL A 284 6.08 13.82 -0.74
N LEU A 285 6.59 12.62 -1.03
CA LEU A 285 7.95 12.20 -0.79
C LEU A 285 8.62 11.96 -2.15
N VAL A 286 9.80 12.55 -2.33
CA VAL A 286 10.63 12.39 -3.53
C VAL A 286 12.03 11.99 -3.10
N GLU A 287 12.45 10.80 -3.51
CA GLU A 287 13.77 10.26 -3.26
C GLU A 287 14.42 9.83 -4.59
N PRO A 288 15.70 10.16 -4.85
CA PRO A 288 16.40 9.68 -6.03
C PRO A 288 16.36 8.15 -6.16
N GLY A 289 16.13 7.65 -7.38
CA GLY A 289 16.06 6.21 -7.65
C GLY A 289 14.77 5.52 -7.20
N HIS A 290 13.80 6.27 -6.65
CA HIS A 290 12.52 5.75 -6.16
C HIS A 290 11.34 6.44 -6.85
N PRO A 291 10.16 5.81 -6.90
CA PRO A 291 8.94 6.49 -7.35
C PRO A 291 8.62 7.67 -6.44
N VAL A 292 7.89 8.66 -6.97
CA VAL A 292 7.27 9.69 -6.11
C VAL A 292 6.23 9.01 -5.23
N LEU A 293 6.33 9.13 -3.90
CA LEU A 293 5.33 8.61 -2.98
C LEU A 293 4.33 9.71 -2.63
N LEU A 294 3.07 9.51 -3.03
CA LEU A 294 1.94 10.36 -2.68
C LEU A 294 1.08 9.66 -1.63
N VAL A 295 1.22 10.10 -0.38
CA VAL A 295 0.37 9.67 0.73
C VAL A 295 -0.81 10.63 0.84
N TYR A 296 -2.04 10.13 0.88
CA TYR A 296 -3.20 11.01 0.94
C TYR A 296 -4.28 10.53 1.91
N PRO A 297 -5.05 11.49 2.49
CA PRO A 297 -6.04 11.18 3.50
C PRO A 297 -7.21 10.40 2.89
N VAL A 298 -7.66 9.39 3.61
CA VAL A 298 -8.92 8.69 3.36
C VAL A 298 -9.68 8.58 4.68
N PRO A 299 -11.02 8.53 4.67
CA PRO A 299 -11.78 8.39 5.90
C PRO A 299 -11.40 7.09 6.62
N MET A 300 -11.30 7.14 7.95
CA MET A 300 -11.27 5.92 8.75
C MET A 300 -12.61 5.18 8.52
N PRO A 301 -12.65 3.90 8.13
CA PRO A 301 -13.89 3.15 8.05
C PRO A 301 -14.67 3.28 9.35
N HIS A 302 -15.88 3.82 9.28
CA HIS A 302 -16.76 3.83 10.43
C HIS A 302 -17.17 2.39 10.72
N HIS A 303 -16.57 1.79 11.74
CA HIS A 303 -17.18 0.62 12.36
C HIS A 303 -18.48 1.12 13.01
N GLY A 304 -19.62 0.76 12.42
CA GLY A 304 -20.77 0.48 13.27
C GLY A 304 -20.29 -0.53 14.32
N ALA A 305 -20.62 -0.32 15.60
CA ALA A 305 -20.25 -1.25 16.66
C ALA A 305 -20.54 -2.69 16.19
N ALA A 306 -19.59 -3.61 16.35
CA ALA A 306 -19.79 -5.01 16.01
C ALA A 306 -21.14 -5.44 16.58
N PRO A 307 -22.06 -5.99 15.76
CA PRO A 307 -23.43 -6.16 16.21
C PRO A 307 -23.39 -7.04 17.45
N THR A 308 -23.94 -6.55 18.56
CA THR A 308 -24.01 -7.34 19.78
C THR A 308 -24.69 -8.67 19.47
N ALA A 309 -24.37 -9.74 20.22
CA ALA A 309 -24.99 -11.05 20.02
C ALA A 309 -26.54 -10.96 19.96
N GLY A 310 -27.12 -10.01 20.71
CA GLY A 310 -28.56 -9.70 20.65
C GLY A 310 -29.01 -8.97 19.39
N ALA A 311 -28.24 -8.03 18.84
CA ALA A 311 -28.58 -7.34 17.58
C ALA A 311 -28.56 -8.31 16.39
N LEU A 312 -27.54 -9.16 16.31
CA LEU A 312 -27.40 -10.18 15.27
C LEU A 312 -28.48 -11.28 15.42
N GLY A 313 -28.81 -11.63 16.67
CA GLY A 313 -29.93 -12.52 16.99
C GLY A 313 -31.29 -11.97 16.59
N ARG A 314 -31.52 -10.65 16.69
CA ARG A 314 -32.76 -10.01 16.19
C ARG A 314 -32.88 -10.02 14.67
N LEU A 315 -31.76 -9.88 13.95
CA LEU A 315 -31.73 -9.83 12.49
C LEU A 315 -31.85 -11.22 11.85
N LEU A 316 -31.06 -12.18 12.34
CA LEU A 316 -30.94 -13.51 11.72
C LEU A 316 -31.72 -14.62 12.46
N GLY A 317 -32.15 -14.34 13.69
CA GLY A 317 -32.57 -15.34 14.67
C GLY A 317 -31.42 -15.76 15.58
N VAL A 318 -31.73 -16.01 16.85
CA VAL A 318 -30.75 -16.36 17.91
C VAL A 318 -29.89 -17.56 17.50
N THR A 319 -30.52 -18.61 16.96
CA THR A 319 -29.83 -19.85 16.58
C THR A 319 -28.88 -19.65 15.40
N ARG A 320 -29.29 -18.93 14.34
CA ARG A 320 -28.44 -18.67 13.18
C ARG A 320 -27.25 -17.77 13.53
N ALA A 321 -27.49 -16.76 14.38
CA ALA A 321 -26.42 -15.92 14.93
C ALA A 321 -25.46 -16.70 15.84
N GLY A 322 -25.97 -17.70 16.57
CA GLY A 322 -25.16 -18.65 17.35
C GLY A 322 -24.27 -19.51 16.45
N VAL A 323 -24.84 -20.13 15.41
CA VAL A 323 -24.12 -20.94 14.43
C VAL A 323 -22.96 -20.17 13.78
N LEU A 324 -23.21 -18.93 13.31
CA LEU A 324 -22.16 -18.09 12.73
C LEU A 324 -21.01 -17.83 13.73
N ARG A 325 -21.31 -17.53 15.00
CA ARG A 325 -20.28 -17.30 16.03
C ARG A 325 -19.45 -18.55 16.31
N ARG A 326 -20.08 -19.73 16.36
CA ARG A 326 -19.37 -20.99 16.59
C ARG A 326 -18.42 -21.33 15.44
N LEU A 327 -18.84 -21.08 14.20
CA LEU A 327 -17.97 -21.22 13.03
C LEU A 327 -16.80 -20.23 13.06
N ALA A 328 -17.01 -19.02 13.58
CA ALA A 328 -15.97 -18.03 13.81
C ALA A 328 -14.91 -18.48 14.83
N GLU A 329 -15.32 -19.17 15.89
CA GLU A 329 -14.43 -19.65 16.95
C GLU A 329 -13.63 -20.91 16.54
N SER A 330 -14.28 -21.84 15.82
CA SER A 330 -13.72 -23.17 15.54
C SER A 330 -13.19 -23.34 14.10
N GLY A 331 -13.45 -22.37 13.22
CA GLY A 331 -13.00 -22.37 11.82
C GLY A 331 -13.85 -23.25 10.89
N GLU A 332 -13.90 -24.56 11.15
CA GLU A 332 -14.73 -25.52 10.40
C GLU A 332 -15.50 -26.44 11.35
N LEU A 333 -16.81 -26.61 11.14
CA LEU A 333 -17.65 -27.50 11.94
C LEU A 333 -18.51 -28.40 11.04
N SER A 334 -18.71 -29.65 11.47
CA SER A 334 -19.69 -30.54 10.84
C SER A 334 -21.11 -30.14 11.21
N THR A 335 -22.10 -30.64 10.46
CA THR A 335 -23.52 -30.44 10.79
C THR A 335 -23.89 -30.99 12.17
N THR A 336 -23.30 -32.12 12.58
CA THR A 336 -23.45 -32.68 13.95
C THR A 336 -22.86 -31.74 15.00
N ALA A 337 -21.63 -31.26 14.80
CA ALA A 337 -21.00 -30.32 15.73
C ALA A 337 -21.76 -28.99 15.82
N LEU A 338 -22.39 -28.55 14.73
CA LEU A 338 -23.28 -27.38 14.74
C LEU A 338 -24.56 -27.62 15.55
N ALA A 339 -25.17 -28.80 15.42
CA ALA A 339 -26.36 -29.18 16.17
C ALA A 339 -26.09 -29.17 17.68
N ASP A 340 -24.99 -29.81 18.10
CA ASP A 340 -24.56 -29.86 19.50
C ASP A 340 -24.22 -28.46 20.03
N ALA A 341 -23.47 -27.67 19.26
CA ALA A 341 -23.06 -26.32 19.67
C ALA A 341 -24.21 -25.32 19.76
N ALA A 342 -25.26 -25.50 18.95
CA ALA A 342 -26.43 -24.62 18.94
C ALA A 342 -27.59 -25.14 19.81
N GLY A 343 -27.48 -26.35 20.37
CA GLY A 343 -28.53 -26.97 21.18
C GLY A 343 -29.81 -27.29 20.39
N VAL A 344 -29.67 -27.66 19.11
CA VAL A 344 -30.80 -27.97 18.22
C VAL A 344 -30.65 -29.36 17.60
N SER A 345 -31.74 -29.86 17.01
CA SER A 345 -31.70 -31.13 16.29
C SER A 345 -30.80 -31.07 15.05
N LEU A 346 -30.33 -32.23 14.58
CA LEU A 346 -29.52 -32.33 13.36
C LEU A 346 -30.26 -31.81 12.12
N SER A 347 -31.58 -32.01 12.05
CA SER A 347 -32.41 -31.49 10.95
C SER A 347 -32.49 -29.97 10.98
N SER A 348 -32.72 -29.36 12.15
CA SER A 348 -32.75 -27.90 12.31
C SER A 348 -31.37 -27.26 12.06
N ALA A 349 -30.29 -27.92 12.47
CA ALA A 349 -28.92 -27.48 12.16
C ALA A 349 -28.65 -27.48 10.64
N SER A 350 -29.10 -28.53 9.94
CA SER A 350 -28.99 -28.64 8.49
C SER A 350 -29.78 -27.55 7.76
N GLU A 351 -30.97 -27.23 8.25
CA GLU A 351 -31.82 -26.16 7.73
C GLU A 351 -31.17 -24.78 7.92
N HIS A 352 -30.67 -24.49 9.13
CA HIS A 352 -29.95 -23.26 9.41
C HIS A 352 -28.69 -23.11 8.56
N ALA A 353 -27.89 -24.17 8.42
CA ALA A 353 -26.71 -24.16 7.56
C ALA A 353 -27.09 -23.90 6.08
N THR A 354 -28.20 -24.47 5.62
CA THR A 354 -28.69 -24.24 4.25
C THR A 354 -29.11 -22.79 4.03
N ALA A 355 -29.87 -22.21 4.97
CA ALA A 355 -30.28 -20.80 4.89
C ALA A 355 -29.06 -19.85 4.91
N LEU A 356 -28.09 -20.10 5.81
CA LEU A 356 -26.86 -19.30 5.90
C LEU A 356 -26.00 -19.44 4.63
N ARG A 357 -25.97 -20.62 4.02
CA ARG A 357 -25.26 -20.86 2.75
C ARG A 357 -25.94 -20.13 1.60
N ALA A 358 -27.27 -20.19 1.53
CA ALA A 358 -28.05 -19.48 0.51
C ALA A 358 -27.87 -17.96 0.61
N ALA A 359 -27.71 -17.43 1.83
CA ALA A 359 -27.37 -16.03 2.07
C ALA A 359 -25.89 -15.68 1.84
N GLY A 360 -25.05 -16.64 1.43
CA GLY A 360 -23.62 -16.42 1.18
C GLY A 360 -22.78 -16.19 2.44
N LEU A 361 -23.29 -16.52 3.63
CA LEU A 361 -22.59 -16.31 4.91
C LEU A 361 -21.68 -17.47 5.32
N ILE A 362 -21.97 -18.67 4.81
CA ILE A 362 -21.14 -19.86 4.99
C ILE A 362 -20.91 -20.57 3.67
N THR A 363 -19.77 -21.25 3.55
CA THR A 363 -19.55 -22.29 2.53
C THR A 363 -19.70 -23.66 3.16
N SER A 364 -19.91 -24.68 2.33
CA SER A 364 -19.94 -26.07 2.80
C SER A 364 -19.18 -26.94 1.83
N ASP A 365 -18.30 -27.78 2.36
CA ASP A 365 -17.48 -28.70 1.59
C ASP A 365 -17.67 -30.12 2.15
N ARG A 366 -17.73 -31.11 1.26
CA ARG A 366 -17.91 -32.51 1.67
C ARG A 366 -16.55 -33.16 1.77
N ARG A 367 -16.09 -33.40 3.00
CA ARG A 367 -14.80 -34.03 3.29
C ARG A 367 -15.05 -35.41 3.86
N GLY A 368 -14.89 -36.43 3.01
CA GLY A 368 -15.22 -37.81 3.33
C GLY A 368 -16.73 -38.04 3.52
N GLY A 369 -17.10 -38.75 4.58
CA GLY A 369 -18.50 -39.06 4.92
C GLY A 369 -19.29 -37.91 5.57
N ALA A 370 -18.67 -36.74 5.81
CA ALA A 370 -19.28 -35.62 6.51
C ALA A 370 -19.22 -34.31 5.69
N VAL A 371 -20.16 -33.40 5.98
CA VAL A 371 -20.19 -32.04 5.42
C VAL A 371 -19.62 -31.08 6.45
N GLY A 372 -18.54 -30.39 6.09
CA GLY A 372 -17.94 -29.31 6.86
C GLY A 372 -18.49 -27.95 6.42
N HIS A 373 -18.71 -27.07 7.39
CA HIS A 373 -19.18 -25.70 7.17
C HIS A 373 -18.11 -24.72 7.64
N ARG A 374 -17.87 -23.65 6.86
CA ARG A 374 -16.91 -22.58 7.18
C ARG A 374 -17.54 -21.22 6.90
N LEU A 375 -17.12 -20.18 7.62
CA LEU A 375 -17.55 -18.81 7.32
C LEU A 375 -17.01 -18.35 5.95
N THR A 376 -17.82 -17.61 5.22
CA THR A 376 -17.33 -16.79 4.11
C THR A 376 -16.72 -15.49 4.64
N PRO A 377 -15.98 -14.73 3.81
CA PRO A 377 -15.56 -13.39 4.19
C PRO A 377 -16.73 -12.47 4.57
N LEU A 378 -17.89 -12.62 3.91
CA LEU A 378 -19.11 -11.88 4.25
C LEU A 378 -19.65 -12.28 5.63
N GLY A 379 -19.68 -13.58 5.95
CA GLY A 379 -20.08 -14.08 7.26
C GLY A 379 -19.16 -13.62 8.39
N ALA A 380 -17.84 -13.63 8.17
CA ALA A 380 -16.86 -13.09 9.11
C ALA A 380 -17.06 -11.57 9.33
N HIS A 381 -17.24 -10.81 8.24
CA HIS A 381 -17.43 -9.36 8.31
C HIS A 381 -18.69 -8.98 9.11
N LEU A 382 -19.77 -9.74 8.96
CA LEU A 382 -21.00 -9.57 9.75
C LEU A 382 -20.79 -9.74 11.25
N LEU A 383 -19.82 -10.56 11.66
CA LEU A 383 -19.44 -10.76 13.08
C LEU A 383 -18.42 -9.72 13.56
N GLY A 384 -18.05 -8.74 12.72
CA GLY A 384 -16.95 -7.82 13.01
C GLY A 384 -15.57 -8.47 12.93
N GLN A 385 -15.47 -9.67 12.35
CA GLN A 385 -14.18 -10.34 12.12
C GLN A 385 -13.67 -9.97 10.74
N VAL A 386 -12.47 -9.37 10.67
CA VAL A 386 -11.76 -9.23 9.39
C VAL A 386 -11.05 -10.55 9.12
N PRO A 387 -11.43 -11.31 8.07
CA PRO A 387 -10.72 -12.54 7.75
C PRO A 387 -9.30 -12.19 7.28
N ALA A 388 -8.30 -12.87 7.85
CA ALA A 388 -6.99 -13.00 7.22
C ALA A 388 -7.20 -13.85 5.96
N THR A 389 -7.38 -13.22 4.80
CA THR A 389 -7.51 -13.95 3.54
C THR A 389 -6.18 -14.62 3.22
N ALA A 390 -6.10 -15.92 3.49
CA ALA A 390 -5.14 -16.82 2.88
C ALA A 390 -5.39 -16.83 1.37
N VAL A 391 -4.37 -16.44 0.61
CA VAL A 391 -4.28 -16.69 -0.82
C VAL A 391 -3.93 -18.16 -0.98
N ASP A 392 -4.93 -19.03 -1.01
CA ASP A 392 -4.77 -20.34 -1.64
C ASP A 392 -5.36 -20.23 -3.04
N ALA A 393 -4.47 -20.01 -4.01
CA ALA A 393 -4.79 -20.24 -5.41
C ALA A 393 -5.10 -21.74 -5.61
N PRO A 394 -6.12 -22.11 -6.41
CA PRO A 394 -6.26 -23.49 -6.82
C PRO A 394 -5.02 -23.88 -7.66
N SER A 395 -4.26 -24.85 -7.17
CA SER A 395 -3.19 -25.49 -7.93
C SER A 395 -3.78 -26.08 -9.22
N PRO A 396 -3.30 -25.71 -10.42
CA PRO A 396 -3.76 -26.34 -11.64
C PRO A 396 -3.26 -27.79 -11.64
N ALA A 397 -4.19 -28.72 -11.46
CA ALA A 397 -3.96 -30.13 -11.74
C ALA A 397 -3.56 -30.25 -13.22
N GLY A 398 -2.27 -30.45 -13.49
CA GLY A 398 -1.76 -30.78 -14.82
C GLY A 398 -2.29 -32.14 -15.27
N PRO A 399 -2.54 -32.34 -16.58
CA PRO A 399 -2.98 -33.62 -17.10
C PRO A 399 -1.87 -34.66 -16.95
N ARG A 400 -2.22 -35.84 -16.41
CA ARG A 400 -1.38 -37.05 -16.45
C ARG A 400 -1.12 -37.44 -17.91
N PRO A 401 0.12 -37.76 -18.32
CA PRO A 401 0.34 -38.41 -19.61
C PRO A 401 -0.20 -39.84 -19.55
N ALA A 402 -1.02 -40.18 -20.53
CA ALA A 402 -1.43 -41.55 -20.80
C ALA A 402 -0.22 -42.35 -21.30
N HIS A 403 -0.07 -43.54 -20.75
CA HIS A 403 0.87 -44.54 -21.21
C HIS A 403 0.43 -45.15 -22.57
N LEU A 404 1.46 -45.46 -23.38
CA LEU A 404 1.59 -46.54 -24.38
C LEU A 404 1.13 -46.27 -25.84
N PRO A 405 1.74 -46.96 -26.83
CA PRO A 405 2.75 -48.03 -26.74
C PRO A 405 4.21 -47.63 -26.94
#